data_AF-A0A962UV53-F1
#
_entry.id   AF-A0A962UV53-F1
#
_cell.length_a   1.000
_cell.length_b   1.000
_cell.length_c   1.000
_cell.angle_alpha   90.00
_cell.angle_beta   90.00
_cell.angle_gamma   90.00
#
_symmetry.space_group_name_H-M   'P 1'
#
loop_
_entity.id
_entity.type
_entity.pdbx_description
1 polymer ?
#
loop_
_entity_poly.entity_id
_entity_poly.type
_entity_poly.pdbx_seq_one_letter_code
_entity_poly.pdbx_strand_id
1 'polypeptide(L)'
;LFHSHLSALINCGLLDPRECCQRAEHAFHAGDAPLNAVEGFIRQIIGWREFIRGIYWLNMPDYAASNRLHARRALPGFFWTGDTPMNCLAQAIAETRANAYAHHIQRLMVIGNFCLLAGLNPREVQEWYLLVYWDAYEWVEMPNVLGMILWADGGLFASKPYAASGSYIDRMSNYCGACRYKVKKKTGDDACPFNYLY
;
A
#
# COMPACT_ATOMS: atom_id res chain seq x y z
N LEU A 1 0.85 0.17 13.08
CA LEU A 1 0.93 0.77 14.46
C LEU A 1 0.76 2.28 14.38
N PHE A 2 0.29 2.92 15.46
CA PHE A 2 0.02 4.37 15.61
C PHE A 2 -0.70 5.04 14.42
N HIS A 3 -1.49 4.28 13.65
CA HIS A 3 -2.36 4.82 12.60
C HIS A 3 -3.70 5.19 13.21
N SER A 4 -4.40 6.13 12.59
CA SER A 4 -5.65 6.66 13.13
C SER A 4 -6.86 5.74 12.92
N HIS A 5 -6.79 4.79 11.97
CA HIS A 5 -7.93 3.95 11.55
C HIS A 5 -9.17 4.73 11.10
N LEU A 6 -9.02 5.99 10.69
CA LEU A 6 -10.14 6.88 10.31
C LEU A 6 -10.51 6.81 8.82
N SER A 7 -9.74 6.11 7.99
CA SER A 7 -9.88 6.14 6.54
C SER A 7 -11.29 5.77 6.06
N ALA A 8 -11.87 4.69 6.59
CA ALA A 8 -13.22 4.26 6.24
C ALA A 8 -14.27 5.33 6.64
N LEU A 9 -14.16 5.87 7.86
CA LEU A 9 -15.08 6.89 8.38
C LEU A 9 -15.03 8.19 7.58
N ILE A 10 -13.83 8.61 7.16
CA ILE A 10 -13.64 9.79 6.31
C ILE A 10 -14.20 9.52 4.90
N ASN A 11 -13.96 8.34 4.34
CA ASN A 11 -14.34 8.03 2.97
C ASN A 11 -15.84 7.79 2.79
N CYS A 12 -16.55 7.36 3.83
CA CYS A 12 -18.01 7.24 3.82
C CYS A 12 -18.75 8.48 4.35
N GLY A 13 -18.02 9.53 4.76
CA GLY A 13 -18.60 10.81 5.19
C GLY A 13 -19.06 10.86 6.65
N LEU A 14 -18.73 9.84 7.47
CA LEU A 14 -18.98 9.88 8.92
C LEU A 14 -18.02 10.83 9.67
N LEU A 15 -16.86 11.13 9.09
CA LEU A 15 -15.93 12.14 9.59
C LEU A 15 -15.57 13.14 8.50
N ASP A 16 -15.55 14.42 8.85
CA ASP A 16 -15.03 15.47 7.98
C ASP A 16 -13.47 15.44 8.01
N PRO A 17 -12.79 15.32 6.86
CA PRO A 17 -11.33 15.38 6.81
C PRO A 17 -10.75 16.70 7.38
N ARG A 18 -11.46 17.82 7.25
CA ARG A 18 -11.05 19.11 7.80
C ARG A 18 -11.08 19.09 9.33
N GLU A 19 -12.14 18.55 9.93
CA GLU A 19 -12.24 18.41 11.38
C GLU A 19 -11.09 17.55 11.92
N CYS A 20 -10.80 16.42 11.25
CA CYS A 20 -9.68 15.56 11.62
C CYS A 20 -8.34 16.32 11.63
N CYS A 21 -8.09 17.16 10.63
CA CYS A 21 -6.87 17.97 10.55
C CYS A 21 -6.81 19.06 11.62
N GLN A 22 -7.92 19.77 11.86
CA GLN A 22 -8.01 20.81 12.88
C GLN A 22 -7.79 20.25 14.29
N ARG A 23 -8.30 19.05 14.58
CA ARG A 23 -8.05 18.38 15.86
C ARG A 23 -6.57 18.00 16.04
N ALA A 24 -5.90 17.56 14.98
CA ALA A 24 -4.47 17.28 15.03
C ALA A 24 -3.64 18.56 15.22
N GLU A 25 -3.99 19.65 14.53
CA GLU A 25 -3.37 20.98 14.67
C GLU A 25 -3.55 21.53 16.11
N HIS A 26 -4.74 21.40 16.68
CA HIS A 26 -4.98 21.80 18.07
C HIS A 26 -4.08 21.03 19.06
N ALA A 27 -3.91 19.72 18.87
CA ALA A 27 -3.02 18.92 19.71
C ALA A 27 -1.54 19.38 19.62
N PHE A 28 -1.10 19.88 18.46
CA PHE A 28 0.21 20.52 18.34
C PHE A 28 0.30 21.80 19.18
N HIS A 29 -0.67 22.70 19.05
CA HIS A 29 -0.68 23.96 19.81
C HIS A 29 -0.85 23.77 21.32
N ALA A 30 -1.51 22.70 21.76
CA ALA A 30 -1.62 22.31 23.16
C ALA A 30 -0.33 21.68 23.74
N GLY A 31 0.65 21.34 22.89
CA GLY A 31 1.88 20.67 23.30
C GLY A 31 1.76 19.15 23.48
N ASP A 32 0.65 18.55 23.05
CA ASP A 32 0.36 17.12 23.22
C ASP A 32 1.04 16.23 22.15
N ALA A 33 1.43 16.82 21.02
CA ALA A 33 2.07 16.10 19.92
C ALA A 33 3.15 16.94 19.22
N PRO A 34 4.27 16.34 18.80
CA PRO A 34 5.33 17.07 18.11
C PRO A 34 4.93 17.41 16.67
N LEU A 35 5.50 18.50 16.14
CA LEU A 35 5.18 19.02 14.80
C LEU A 35 5.30 17.96 13.70
N ASN A 36 6.33 17.11 13.74
CA ASN A 36 6.54 16.10 12.71
C ASN A 36 5.43 15.03 12.67
N ALA A 37 4.79 14.73 13.80
CA ALA A 37 3.67 13.79 13.85
C ALA A 37 2.40 14.44 13.29
N VAL A 38 2.13 15.69 13.69
CA VAL A 38 0.92 16.43 13.31
C VAL A 38 0.96 16.83 11.83
N GLU A 39 2.07 17.40 11.35
CA GLU A 39 2.28 17.67 9.91
C GLU A 39 2.17 16.38 9.11
N GLY A 40 2.82 15.31 9.56
CA GLY A 40 2.82 14.03 8.87
C GLY A 40 1.40 13.46 8.70
N PHE A 41 0.57 13.55 9.75
CA PHE A 41 -0.84 13.16 9.72
C PHE A 41 -1.66 14.03 8.77
N ILE A 42 -1.59 15.36 8.91
CA ILE A 42 -2.34 16.31 8.08
C ILE A 42 -1.97 16.16 6.61
N ARG A 43 -0.68 15.99 6.28
CA ARG A 43 -0.19 15.76 4.92
C ARG A 43 -0.79 14.52 4.25
N GLN A 44 -1.13 13.47 5.00
CA GLN A 44 -1.81 12.32 4.40
C GLN A 44 -3.24 12.65 3.97
N ILE A 45 -3.91 13.56 4.67
CA ILE A 45 -5.30 13.94 4.41
C ILE A 45 -5.35 15.05 3.35
N ILE A 46 -4.89 16.25 3.67
CA ILE A 46 -5.03 17.39 2.74
C ILE A 46 -4.04 17.35 1.57
N GLY A 47 -2.97 16.56 1.71
CA GLY A 47 -2.02 16.29 0.64
C GLY A 47 -2.47 15.07 -0.16
N TRP A 48 -2.11 13.87 0.29
CA TRP A 48 -2.28 12.65 -0.51
C TRP A 48 -3.72 12.31 -0.85
N ARG A 49 -4.66 12.32 0.10
CA ARG A 49 -6.05 11.94 -0.18
C ARG A 49 -6.70 12.89 -1.20
N GLU A 50 -6.54 14.20 -1.03
CA GLU A 50 -7.07 15.18 -1.99
C GLU A 50 -6.35 15.13 -3.35
N PHE A 51 -5.03 14.96 -3.35
CA PHE A 51 -4.24 14.82 -4.57
C PHE A 51 -4.66 13.61 -5.40
N ILE A 52 -4.82 12.44 -4.76
CA ILE A 52 -5.24 11.20 -5.41
C ILE A 52 -6.66 11.33 -5.99
N ARG A 53 -7.57 12.00 -5.28
CA ARG A 53 -8.91 12.32 -5.81
C ARG A 53 -8.82 13.15 -7.09
N GLY A 54 -7.93 14.15 -7.12
CA GLY A 54 -7.69 14.96 -8.30
C GLY A 54 -7.16 14.14 -9.48
N ILE A 55 -6.17 13.26 -9.24
CA ILE A 55 -5.61 12.37 -10.26
C ILE A 55 -6.71 11.49 -10.87
N TYR A 56 -7.56 10.89 -10.04
CA TYR A 56 -8.63 10.02 -10.50
C TYR A 56 -9.56 10.74 -11.49
N TRP A 57 -10.16 11.86 -11.09
CA TRP A 57 -11.13 12.56 -11.93
C TRP A 57 -10.51 13.23 -13.17
N LEU A 58 -9.22 13.56 -13.12
CA LEU A 58 -8.52 14.16 -14.26
C LEU A 58 -8.21 13.15 -15.37
N ASN A 59 -7.97 11.88 -15.03
CA ASN A 59 -7.44 10.88 -15.98
C ASN A 59 -8.45 9.78 -16.36
N MET A 60 -9.58 9.69 -15.67
CA MET A 60 -10.63 8.73 -16.03
C MET A 60 -11.36 9.12 -17.32
N PRO A 61 -11.81 8.13 -18.13
CA PRO A 61 -11.79 6.69 -17.86
C PRO A 61 -10.49 5.96 -18.28
N ASP A 62 -9.63 6.60 -19.08
CA ASP A 62 -8.46 5.94 -19.69
C ASP A 62 -7.45 5.43 -18.67
N TYR A 63 -7.39 6.07 -17.49
CA TYR A 63 -6.53 5.66 -16.40
C TYR A 63 -6.71 4.19 -15.99
N ALA A 64 -7.94 3.65 -16.06
CA ALA A 64 -8.24 2.26 -15.73
C ALA A 64 -7.57 1.22 -16.65
N ALA A 65 -7.05 1.65 -17.82
CA ALA A 65 -6.33 0.81 -18.76
C ALA A 65 -4.80 0.89 -18.62
N SER A 66 -4.29 1.64 -17.64
CA SER A 66 -2.85 1.85 -17.44
C SER A 66 -2.10 0.53 -17.19
N ASN A 67 -1.12 0.23 -18.04
CA ASN A 67 -0.22 -0.91 -17.90
C ASN A 67 1.12 -0.66 -18.60
N ARG A 68 1.82 0.40 -18.19
CA ARG A 68 3.06 0.89 -18.80
C ARG A 68 4.19 -0.14 -18.83
N LEU A 69 4.22 -1.04 -17.84
CA LEU A 69 5.21 -2.11 -17.69
C LEU A 69 4.82 -3.41 -18.42
N HIS A 70 3.66 -3.44 -19.07
CA HIS A 70 3.13 -4.63 -19.77
C HIS A 70 3.05 -5.88 -18.88
N ALA A 71 2.73 -5.69 -17.60
CA ALA A 71 2.59 -6.76 -16.62
C ALA A 71 1.32 -7.59 -16.91
N ARG A 72 1.46 -8.92 -16.93
CA ARG A 72 0.39 -9.86 -17.35
C ARG A 72 0.24 -11.09 -16.46
N ARG A 73 1.06 -11.26 -15.42
CA ARG A 73 0.99 -12.45 -14.56
C ARG A 73 -0.29 -12.40 -13.72
N ALA A 74 -1.04 -13.49 -13.69
CA ALA A 74 -2.24 -13.56 -12.87
C ALA A 74 -1.93 -13.43 -11.37
N LEU A 75 -2.89 -12.89 -10.62
CA LEU A 75 -2.82 -12.77 -9.16
C LEU A 75 -2.75 -14.17 -8.52
N PRO A 76 -1.71 -14.48 -7.74
CA PRO A 76 -1.57 -15.79 -7.11
C PRO A 76 -2.71 -16.10 -6.13
N GLY A 77 -3.18 -17.35 -6.10
CA GLY A 77 -4.29 -17.77 -5.24
C GLY A 77 -4.08 -17.52 -3.74
N PHE A 78 -2.84 -17.47 -3.26
CA PHE A 78 -2.54 -17.17 -1.85
C PHE A 78 -2.95 -15.75 -1.43
N PHE A 79 -3.22 -14.83 -2.36
CA PHE A 79 -3.81 -13.52 -2.04
C PHE A 79 -5.19 -13.64 -1.38
N TRP A 80 -5.90 -14.75 -1.64
CA TRP A 80 -7.22 -15.01 -1.08
C TRP A 80 -7.18 -15.87 0.19
N THR A 81 -6.13 -16.68 0.37
CA THR A 81 -6.03 -17.62 1.50
C THR A 81 -5.02 -17.22 2.57
N GLY A 82 -3.95 -16.50 2.19
CA GLY A 82 -2.78 -16.24 3.03
C GLY A 82 -1.76 -17.39 3.04
N ASP A 83 -2.00 -18.47 2.31
CA ASP A 83 -1.16 -19.67 2.33
C ASP A 83 0.11 -19.50 1.50
N THR A 84 1.13 -18.88 2.11
CA THR A 84 2.44 -18.69 1.49
C THR A 84 3.56 -18.85 2.52
N PRO A 85 4.71 -19.45 2.15
CA PRO A 85 5.88 -19.53 3.03
C PRO A 85 6.57 -18.17 3.24
N MET A 86 6.21 -17.14 2.48
CA MET A 86 6.72 -15.78 2.66
C MET A 86 6.02 -15.11 3.85
N ASN A 87 6.63 -15.21 5.04
CA ASN A 87 6.02 -14.78 6.31
C ASN A 87 5.46 -13.34 6.29
N CYS A 88 6.13 -12.39 5.63
CA CYS A 88 5.63 -11.01 5.50
C CYS A 88 4.29 -10.93 4.73
N LEU A 89 4.16 -11.68 3.63
CA LEU A 89 2.92 -11.73 2.85
C LEU A 89 1.85 -12.53 3.60
N ALA A 90 2.22 -13.66 4.21
CA ALA A 90 1.28 -14.46 4.99
C ALA A 90 0.63 -13.64 6.11
N GLN A 91 1.44 -12.90 6.89
CA GLN A 91 0.92 -12.05 7.96
C GLN A 91 0.10 -10.88 7.42
N ALA A 92 0.59 -10.15 6.42
CA ALA A 92 -0.13 -9.00 5.87
C ALA A 92 -1.49 -9.40 5.23
N ILE A 93 -1.55 -10.54 4.55
CA ILE A 93 -2.80 -11.06 3.95
C ILE A 93 -3.73 -11.60 5.05
N ALA A 94 -3.20 -12.30 6.06
CA ALA A 94 -4.01 -12.78 7.18
C ALA A 94 -4.63 -11.62 7.98
N GLU A 95 -3.88 -10.55 8.23
CA GLU A 95 -4.38 -9.34 8.89
C GLU A 95 -5.47 -8.65 8.04
N THR A 96 -5.25 -8.52 6.73
CA THR A 96 -6.26 -8.00 5.80
C THR A 96 -7.54 -8.83 5.86
N ARG A 97 -7.43 -10.16 5.82
CA ARG A 97 -8.60 -11.04 5.88
C ARG A 97 -9.35 -10.96 7.21
N ALA A 98 -8.63 -10.84 8.33
CA ALA A 98 -9.23 -10.78 9.66
C ALA A 98 -9.90 -9.43 9.96
N ASN A 99 -9.36 -8.33 9.40
CA ASN A 99 -9.72 -6.97 9.84
C ASN A 99 -10.24 -6.06 8.72
N ALA A 100 -10.25 -6.52 7.46
CA ALA A 100 -10.44 -5.68 6.27
C ALA A 100 -9.51 -4.45 6.26
N TYR A 101 -8.32 -4.59 6.85
CA TYR A 101 -7.38 -3.50 7.07
C TYR A 101 -5.93 -4.00 7.03
N ALA A 102 -5.11 -3.28 6.28
CA ALA A 102 -3.66 -3.23 6.43
C ALA A 102 -3.24 -1.75 6.37
N HIS A 103 -2.17 -1.41 7.07
CA HIS A 103 -1.70 -0.02 7.07
C HIS A 103 -0.88 0.30 5.81
N HIS A 104 -0.66 1.60 5.56
CA HIS A 104 -0.09 2.09 4.29
C HIS A 104 1.19 1.35 3.86
N ILE A 105 2.16 1.17 4.75
CA ILE A 105 3.42 0.51 4.36
C ILE A 105 3.31 -1.01 4.12
N GLN A 106 2.31 -1.69 4.69
CA GLN A 106 2.02 -3.10 4.34
C GLN A 106 1.41 -3.18 2.94
N ARG A 107 0.45 -2.29 2.64
CA ARG A 107 -0.14 -2.15 1.30
C ARG A 107 0.95 -1.86 0.27
N LEU A 108 1.79 -0.86 0.51
CA LEU A 108 2.81 -0.43 -0.45
C LEU A 108 4.00 -1.39 -0.54
N MET A 109 4.71 -1.64 0.56
CA MET A 109 6.05 -2.23 0.51
C MET A 109 6.11 -3.74 0.76
N VAL A 110 4.99 -4.35 1.18
CA VAL A 110 4.89 -5.81 1.34
C VAL A 110 4.06 -6.40 0.20
N ILE A 111 2.76 -6.11 0.19
CA ILE A 111 1.84 -6.69 -0.80
C ILE A 111 2.10 -6.06 -2.17
N GLY A 112 2.05 -4.73 -2.25
CA GLY A 112 2.21 -3.97 -3.48
C GLY A 112 3.56 -4.16 -4.16
N ASN A 113 4.65 -4.09 -3.38
CA ASN A 113 6.00 -4.36 -3.87
C ASN A 113 6.12 -5.78 -4.43
N PHE A 114 5.50 -6.80 -3.83
CA PHE A 114 5.46 -8.14 -4.44
C PHE A 114 4.71 -8.11 -5.78
N CYS A 115 3.54 -7.46 -5.85
CA CYS A 115 2.78 -7.34 -7.09
C CYS A 115 3.59 -6.71 -8.22
N LEU A 116 4.29 -5.62 -7.92
CA LEU A 116 5.16 -4.90 -8.84
C LEU A 116 6.31 -5.80 -9.32
N LEU A 117 7.08 -6.37 -8.39
CA LEU A 117 8.25 -7.18 -8.72
C LEU A 117 7.88 -8.48 -9.45
N ALA A 118 6.73 -9.06 -9.13
CA ALA A 118 6.22 -10.24 -9.80
C ALA A 118 5.52 -9.93 -11.14
N GLY A 119 5.45 -8.67 -11.57
CA GLY A 119 4.82 -8.30 -12.85
C GLY A 119 3.36 -8.74 -12.93
N LEU A 120 2.61 -8.58 -11.84
CA LEU A 120 1.20 -8.97 -11.76
C LEU A 120 0.32 -8.02 -12.59
N ASN A 121 -0.74 -8.57 -13.16
CA ASN A 121 -1.72 -7.84 -13.96
C ASN A 121 -2.34 -6.70 -13.12
N PRO A 122 -2.17 -5.43 -13.52
CA PRO A 122 -2.64 -4.30 -12.72
C PRO A 122 -4.14 -4.32 -12.44
N ARG A 123 -4.94 -4.87 -13.37
CA ARG A 123 -6.40 -5.00 -13.18
C ARG A 123 -6.75 -5.96 -12.05
N GLU A 124 -6.10 -7.12 -12.00
CA GLU A 124 -6.37 -8.12 -10.95
C GLU A 124 -5.87 -7.65 -9.59
N VAL A 125 -4.77 -6.91 -9.55
CA VAL A 125 -4.27 -6.29 -8.33
C VAL A 125 -5.25 -5.21 -7.86
N GLN A 126 -5.67 -4.30 -8.74
CA GLN A 126 -6.65 -3.25 -8.45
C GLN A 126 -7.96 -3.84 -7.90
N GLU A 127 -8.49 -4.86 -8.56
CA GLU A 127 -9.69 -5.56 -8.08
C GLU A 127 -9.51 -6.14 -6.67
N TRP A 128 -8.37 -6.78 -6.39
CA TRP A 128 -8.09 -7.30 -5.04
C TRP A 128 -8.04 -6.18 -4.00
N TYR A 129 -7.31 -5.09 -4.25
CA TYR A 129 -7.22 -3.95 -3.33
C TYR A 129 -8.58 -3.29 -3.08
N LEU A 130 -9.42 -3.19 -4.12
CA LEU A 130 -10.76 -2.64 -4.01
C LEU A 130 -11.70 -3.52 -3.18
N LEU A 131 -11.53 -4.85 -3.25
CA LEU A 131 -12.41 -5.80 -2.55
C LEU A 131 -12.08 -6.01 -1.07
N VAL A 132 -10.80 -5.98 -0.70
CA VAL A 132 -10.36 -6.50 0.62
C VAL A 132 -10.25 -5.45 1.73
N TYR A 133 -10.25 -4.16 1.40
CA TYR A 133 -10.10 -3.09 2.40
C TYR A 133 -11.40 -2.32 2.62
N TRP A 134 -11.79 -2.17 3.88
CA TRP A 134 -13.00 -1.46 4.31
C TRP A 134 -13.04 0.04 3.96
N ASP A 135 -11.92 0.62 3.52
CA ASP A 135 -11.77 2.03 3.17
C ASP A 135 -11.64 2.25 1.66
N ALA A 136 -11.75 1.19 0.86
CA ALA A 136 -11.52 1.23 -0.58
C ALA A 136 -12.76 1.72 -1.35
N TYR A 137 -12.56 2.80 -2.09
CA TYR A 137 -13.43 3.27 -3.16
C TYR A 137 -12.54 3.53 -4.37
N GLU A 138 -13.05 3.31 -5.58
CA GLU A 138 -12.24 3.38 -6.82
C GLU A 138 -11.45 4.69 -6.93
N TRP A 139 -12.05 5.83 -6.56
CA TRP A 139 -11.39 7.13 -6.64
C TRP A 139 -10.13 7.28 -5.77
N VAL A 140 -10.04 6.54 -4.67
CA VAL A 140 -8.88 6.56 -3.76
C VAL A 140 -7.97 5.36 -3.99
N GLU A 141 -8.54 4.22 -4.34
CA GLU A 141 -7.82 2.96 -4.50
C GLU A 141 -7.05 2.93 -5.83
N MET A 142 -7.71 3.22 -6.95
CA MET A 142 -7.15 3.02 -8.28
C MET A 142 -5.86 3.83 -8.53
N PRO A 143 -5.78 5.14 -8.18
CA PRO A 143 -4.52 5.87 -8.38
C PRO A 143 -3.41 5.40 -7.43
N ASN A 144 -3.75 4.98 -6.20
CA ASN A 144 -2.76 4.39 -5.32
C ASN A 144 -2.23 3.07 -5.89
N VAL A 145 -3.08 2.20 -6.45
CA VAL A 145 -2.63 0.93 -7.02
C VAL A 145 -1.90 1.11 -8.35
N LEU A 146 -2.52 1.77 -9.32
CA LEU A 146 -1.94 1.90 -10.66
C LEU A 146 -0.73 2.84 -10.67
N GLY A 147 -0.79 3.98 -9.97
CA GLY A 147 0.31 4.94 -9.98
C GLY A 147 1.38 4.65 -8.94
N MET A 148 1.00 4.64 -7.66
CA MET A 148 1.98 4.53 -6.57
C MET A 148 2.55 3.11 -6.43
N ILE A 149 1.70 2.09 -6.38
CA ILE A 149 2.13 0.72 -6.08
C ILE A 149 2.76 0.04 -7.30
N LEU A 150 2.10 0.10 -8.46
CA LEU A 150 2.50 -0.66 -9.64
C LEU A 150 3.26 0.13 -10.69
N TRP A 151 3.31 1.46 -10.57
CA TRP A 151 3.90 2.34 -11.58
C TRP A 151 3.32 2.08 -13.00
N ALA A 152 2.09 1.58 -13.06
CA ALA A 152 1.39 1.19 -14.28
C ALA A 152 1.00 2.41 -15.13
N ASP A 153 0.94 3.61 -14.53
CA ASP A 153 0.70 4.87 -15.24
C ASP A 153 1.98 5.51 -15.82
N GLY A 154 3.15 4.89 -15.64
CA GLY A 154 4.40 5.40 -16.17
C GLY A 154 4.98 6.59 -15.42
N GLY A 155 4.56 6.80 -14.17
CA GLY A 155 5.12 7.81 -13.30
C GLY A 155 4.44 9.16 -13.40
N LEU A 156 3.11 9.15 -13.61
CA LEU A 156 2.29 10.37 -13.68
C LEU A 156 2.52 11.28 -12.48
N PHE A 157 2.64 10.70 -11.28
CA PHE A 157 2.93 11.43 -10.05
C PHE A 157 3.98 10.76 -9.15
N ALA A 158 4.43 9.55 -9.50
CA ALA A 158 5.50 8.83 -8.81
C ALA A 158 6.71 8.70 -9.74
N SER A 159 7.74 9.51 -9.51
CA SER A 159 8.91 9.58 -10.41
C SER A 159 9.71 8.27 -10.49
N LYS A 160 9.58 7.38 -9.50
CA LYS A 160 10.23 6.07 -9.47
C LYS A 160 9.29 5.00 -8.90
N PRO A 161 9.37 3.76 -9.38
CA PRO A 161 8.65 2.64 -8.80
C PRO A 161 9.15 2.34 -7.36
N TYR A 162 8.22 1.99 -6.46
CA TYR A 162 8.54 1.55 -5.10
C TYR A 162 8.99 0.07 -5.04
N ALA A 163 9.95 -0.29 -5.89
CA ALA A 163 10.55 -1.62 -5.92
C ALA A 163 11.62 -1.75 -4.82
N ALA A 164 11.55 -2.80 -4.01
CA ALA A 164 12.54 -3.07 -2.98
C ALA A 164 12.79 -4.56 -2.73
N SER A 165 14.05 -4.92 -2.49
CA SER A 165 14.42 -6.28 -2.10
C SER A 165 13.99 -6.62 -0.67
N GLY A 166 14.21 -7.87 -0.26
CA GLY A 166 13.93 -8.32 1.11
C GLY A 166 14.70 -7.54 2.18
N SER A 167 15.82 -6.91 1.82
CA SER A 167 16.61 -6.07 2.73
C SER A 167 15.81 -4.89 3.31
N TYR A 168 14.87 -4.34 2.53
CA TYR A 168 13.98 -3.28 3.02
C TYR A 168 13.03 -3.83 4.09
N ILE A 169 12.40 -4.97 3.81
CA ILE A 169 11.44 -5.61 4.72
C ILE A 169 12.13 -6.01 6.03
N ASP A 170 13.34 -6.57 5.96
CA ASP A 170 14.14 -6.92 7.15
C ASP A 170 14.47 -5.71 8.02
N ARG A 171 14.80 -4.56 7.40
CA ARG A 171 15.11 -3.35 8.15
C ARG A 171 13.88 -2.71 8.80
N MET A 172 12.73 -2.80 8.15
CA MET A 172 11.51 -2.05 8.54
C MET A 172 10.48 -2.90 9.29
N SER A 173 10.78 -4.17 9.56
CA SER A 173 9.86 -5.10 10.22
C SER A 173 10.62 -6.16 11.01
N ASN A 174 9.87 -7.02 11.70
CA ASN A 174 10.38 -8.23 12.36
C ASN A 174 9.96 -9.52 11.62
N TYR A 175 9.38 -9.44 10.41
CA TYR A 175 8.86 -10.62 9.69
C TYR A 175 9.97 -11.63 9.34
N CYS A 176 11.18 -11.15 9.04
CA CYS A 176 12.25 -12.01 8.53
C CYS A 176 12.82 -12.96 9.59
N GLY A 177 12.72 -12.63 10.88
CA GLY A 177 13.26 -13.46 11.97
C GLY A 177 12.64 -14.85 12.06
N ALA A 178 11.33 -14.96 11.81
CA ALA A 178 10.58 -16.21 11.82
C ALA A 178 10.30 -16.78 10.41
N CYS A 179 10.87 -16.18 9.36
CA CYS A 179 10.60 -16.60 7.98
C CYS A 179 11.38 -17.87 7.61
N ARG A 180 10.75 -18.75 6.82
CA ARG A 180 11.43 -19.89 6.18
C ARG A 180 12.62 -19.42 5.35
N TYR A 181 12.44 -18.33 4.61
CA TYR A 181 13.46 -17.77 3.75
C TYR A 181 14.46 -16.90 4.52
N LYS A 182 15.72 -16.96 4.11
CA LYS A 182 16.84 -16.20 4.66
C LYS A 182 17.08 -14.95 3.83
N VAL A 183 16.73 -13.80 4.41
CA VAL A 183 16.80 -12.50 3.72
C VAL A 183 18.20 -12.07 3.30
N LYS A 184 19.24 -12.56 3.99
CA LYS A 184 20.64 -12.28 3.63
C LYS A 184 21.16 -13.15 2.49
N LYS A 185 20.46 -14.23 2.12
CA LYS A 185 20.83 -15.06 0.99
C LYS A 185 20.29 -14.45 -0.31
N LYS A 186 21.18 -14.36 -1.30
CA LYS A 186 20.86 -13.88 -2.65
C LYS A 186 20.44 -15.01 -3.58
N THR A 187 20.95 -16.22 -3.33
CA THR A 187 20.64 -17.40 -4.14
C THR A 187 20.42 -18.67 -3.29
N GLY A 188 19.79 -19.69 -3.87
CA GLY A 188 19.46 -20.98 -3.26
C GLY A 188 17.98 -21.11 -2.87
N ASP A 189 17.56 -22.33 -2.55
CA ASP A 189 16.16 -22.67 -2.24
C ASP A 189 15.59 -21.96 -1.00
N ASP A 190 16.48 -21.45 -0.15
CA ASP A 190 16.12 -20.70 1.04
C ASP A 190 16.34 -19.19 0.91
N ALA A 191 16.74 -18.67 -0.26
CA ALA A 191 16.87 -17.22 -0.46
C ALA A 191 15.49 -16.54 -0.54
N CYS A 192 15.41 -15.32 -0.01
CA CYS A 192 14.17 -14.55 0.00
C CYS A 192 13.72 -14.21 -1.43
N PRO A 193 12.47 -14.54 -1.83
CA PRO A 193 11.98 -14.28 -3.19
C PRO A 193 12.07 -12.80 -3.60
N PHE A 194 11.89 -11.86 -2.67
CA PHE A 194 12.05 -10.42 -2.96
C PHE A 194 13.45 -10.04 -3.42
N ASN A 195 14.50 -10.79 -3.05
CA ASN A 195 15.86 -10.51 -3.53
C ASN A 195 16.09 -10.95 -4.98
N TYR A 196 15.35 -11.95 -5.44
CA TYR A 196 15.45 -12.46 -6.80
C TYR A 196 14.56 -11.69 -7.77
N LEU A 197 13.39 -11.26 -7.30
CA LEU A 197 12.45 -10.51 -8.12
C LEU A 197 12.87 -9.03 -8.28
N TYR A 198 13.67 -8.50 -7.35
CA TYR A 198 14.26 -7.15 -7.42
C TYR A 198 15.51 -7.13 -8.28
#